data_AF-A0A965EVJ7-F1
#
_entry.id   AF-A0A965EVJ7-F1
#
_cell.length_a   1.000
_cell.length_b   1.000
_cell.length_c   1.000
_cell.angle_alpha   90.00
_cell.angle_beta   90.00
_cell.angle_gamma   90.00
#
_symmetry.space_group_name_H-M   'P 1'
#
loop_
_entity.id
_entity.type
_entity.pdbx_description
1 polymer ?
#
loop_
_entity_poly.entity_id
_entity_poly.type
_entity_poly.pdbx_seq_one_letter_code
_entity_poly.pdbx_strand_id
1 'polypeptide(L)' 'MKLTYSDESWTRVEIEGGKIKVEETVPGGEIRTYDGTSFSVRVGNGGAVSLVAFGEDRGILGVAGQVVDLNLDINEP' A
#
# COMPACT_ATOMS: atom_id res chain seq x y z
N MET A 1 1.56 -8.84 2.06
CA MET A 1 1.72 -7.38 2.17
C MET A 1 0.63 -6.86 3.10
N LYS A 2 0.99 -5.98 4.04
CA LYS A 2 0.05 -5.41 5.01
C LYS A 2 0.13 -3.88 4.93
N LEU A 3 -0.99 -3.25 4.60
CA LEU A 3 -1.17 -1.80 4.71
C LEU A 3 -1.91 -1.48 6.01
N THR A 4 -1.41 -0.50 6.75
CA THR A 4 -2.07 0.05 7.93
C THR A 4 -2.39 1.52 7.69
N TYR A 5 -3.62 1.91 7.95
CA TYR A 5 -4.13 3.25 7.70
C TYR A 5 -4.33 3.95 9.03
N SER A 6 -3.59 5.02 9.30
CA SER A 6 -3.79 5.82 10.53
C SER A 6 -4.78 6.98 10.36
N ASP A 7 -5.15 7.30 9.11
CA ASP A 7 -6.14 8.28 8.71
C ASP A 7 -6.72 7.87 7.34
N GLU A 8 -7.79 8.52 6.91
CA GLU A 8 -8.43 8.27 5.62
C GLU A 8 -7.43 8.44 4.47
N SER A 9 -7.40 7.50 3.53
CA SER A 9 -6.54 7.58 2.35
C SER A 9 -7.15 6.87 1.16
N TRP A 10 -7.13 7.53 0.01
CA TRP A 10 -7.43 6.86 -1.25
C TRP A 10 -6.26 5.94 -1.62
N THR A 11 -6.58 4.68 -1.91
CA THR A 11 -5.58 3.67 -2.27
C THR A 11 -6.02 2.86 -3.47
N ARG A 12 -5.08 2.65 -4.38
CA ARG A 12 -5.16 1.62 -5.41
C ARG A 12 -4.07 0.58 -5.20
N VAL A 13 -4.43 -0.70 -5.19
CA VAL A 13 -3.49 -1.82 -5.09
C VAL A 13 -3.64 -2.72 -6.31
N GLU A 14 -2.52 -3.15 -6.89
CA GLU A 14 -2.46 -4.21 -7.88
C GLU A 14 -1.54 -5.35 -7.41
N ILE A 15 -2.03 -6.61 -7.47
CA ILE A 15 -1.28 -7.81 -7.06
C ILE A 15 -1.00 -8.71 -8.27
N GLU A 16 0.15 -9.38 -8.27
CA GLU A 16 0.54 -10.35 -9.32
C GLU A 16 0.43 -9.78 -10.75
N GLY A 17 0.91 -8.56 -10.95
CA GLY A 17 0.87 -7.90 -12.27
C GLY A 17 -0.53 -7.52 -12.74
N GLY A 18 -1.48 -7.32 -11.81
CA GLY A 18 -2.79 -6.74 -12.11
C GLY A 18 -3.99 -7.68 -11.96
N LYS A 19 -3.83 -8.87 -11.38
CA LYS A 19 -4.95 -9.82 -11.16
C LYS A 19 -5.94 -9.33 -10.13
N ILE A 20 -5.45 -8.81 -9.01
CA ILE A 20 -6.29 -8.21 -7.98
C ILE A 20 -6.12 -6.71 -8.11
N LYS A 21 -7.23 -5.99 -8.30
CA LYS A 21 -7.26 -4.53 -8.30
C LYS A 21 -8.24 -4.07 -7.24
N VAL A 22 -7.72 -3.43 -6.21
CA VAL A 22 -8.54 -2.71 -5.22
C VAL A 22 -8.33 -1.24 -5.48
N GLU A 23 -9.41 -0.48 -5.56
CA GLU A 23 -9.36 0.98 -5.70
C GLU A 23 -10.49 1.57 -4.86
N GLU A 24 -10.14 2.12 -3.70
CA GLU A 24 -11.12 2.64 -2.73
C GLU A 24 -10.51 3.71 -1.83
N THR A 25 -11.36 4.48 -1.17
CA THR A 25 -10.98 5.32 -0.03
C THR A 25 -11.10 4.49 1.24
N VAL A 26 -9.97 4.26 1.91
CA VAL A 26 -9.91 3.44 3.12
C VAL A 26 -9.91 4.37 4.34
N PRO A 27 -10.84 4.18 5.31
CA PRO A 27 -10.84 4.95 6.54
C PRO A 27 -9.60 4.71 7.41
N GLY A 28 -9.30 5.68 8.28
CA GLY A 28 -8.29 5.51 9.33
C GLY A 28 -8.67 4.42 10.34
N GLY A 29 -7.67 3.73 10.87
CA GLY A 29 -7.79 2.58 11.78
C GLY A 29 -7.86 1.22 11.08
N GLU A 30 -8.02 1.19 9.75
CA GLU A 30 -8.13 -0.05 8.98
C GLU A 30 -6.78 -0.72 8.72
N ILE A 31 -6.85 -2.03 8.53
CA ILE A 31 -5.71 -2.86 8.10
C ILE A 31 -6.15 -3.68 6.89
N ARG A 32 -5.39 -3.61 5.80
CA ARG A 32 -5.59 -4.44 4.61
C ARG A 32 -4.42 -5.38 4.43
N THR A 33 -4.70 -6.68 4.27
CA THR A 33 -3.70 -7.71 4.00
C THR A 33 -3.95 -8.28 2.62
N TYR A 34 -2.87 -8.41 1.86
CA TYR A 34 -2.85 -8.95 0.50
C TYR A 34 -1.76 -10.00 0.40
N ASP A 35 -2.07 -11.14 -0.21
CA ASP A 35 -1.11 -12.22 -0.46
C ASP A 35 -0.68 -12.21 -1.93
N GLY A 36 0.60 -12.40 -2.20
CA GLY A 36 1.16 -12.40 -3.54
C GLY A 36 2.68 -12.22 -3.56
N THR A 37 3.30 -12.43 -4.72
CA THR A 37 4.75 -12.27 -4.94
C THR A 37 5.13 -10.92 -5.52
N SER A 38 4.17 -10.16 -6.05
CA SER A 38 4.36 -8.78 -6.49
C SER A 38 3.20 -7.89 -6.06
N PHE A 39 3.53 -6.63 -5.80
CA PHE A 39 2.65 -5.65 -5.19
C PHE A 39 2.92 -4.26 -5.76
N SER A 40 1.91 -3.66 -6.38
CA SER A 40 1.89 -2.26 -6.75
C SER A 40 0.88 -1.54 -5.87
N VAL A 41 1.25 -0.40 -5.32
CA VAL A 41 0.33 0.46 -4.58
C VAL A 41 0.51 1.91 -5.00
N ARG A 42 -0.63 2.58 -5.18
CA ARG A 42 -0.72 4.02 -5.28
C ARG A 42 -1.54 4.55 -4.12
N VAL A 43 -0.99 5.50 -3.37
CA VAL A 43 -1.67 6.11 -2.23
C VAL A 43 -1.76 7.62 -2.44
N GLY A 44 -2.97 8.17 -2.41
CA GLY A 44 -3.18 9.61 -2.23
C GLY A 44 -3.21 9.90 -0.74
N ASN A 45 -2.04 10.09 -0.14
CA ASN A 45 -1.86 9.95 1.30
C ASN A 45 -2.02 11.29 2.06
N GLY A 46 -2.67 11.22 3.22
CA GLY A 46 -2.58 12.21 4.31
C GLY A 46 -1.30 12.06 5.17
N GLY A 47 -0.32 11.26 4.74
CA GLY A 47 0.87 10.89 5.53
C GLY A 47 0.63 9.74 6.52
N ALA A 48 -0.40 8.92 6.27
CA ALA A 48 -1.02 8.04 7.23
C ALA A 48 -0.96 6.54 6.91
N VAL A 49 -0.56 6.16 5.69
CA VAL A 49 -0.45 4.75 5.28
C VAL A 49 0.96 4.20 5.51
N SER A 50 1.10 3.11 6.27
CA SER A 50 2.35 2.36 6.41
C SER A 50 2.27 0.97 5.79
N LEU A 51 3.43 0.44 5.38
CA LEU A 51 3.54 -0.83 4.65
C LEU A 51 4.52 -1.79 5.32
N VAL A 52 4.07 -3.03 5.52
CA VAL A 52 4.95 -4.19 5.71
C VAL A 52 4.85 -5.09 4.47
N ALA A 53 5.96 -5.32 3.78
CA ALA A 53 6.02 -6.13 2.57
C ALA A 53 7.11 -7.19 2.69
N PHE A 54 6.79 -8.43 2.32
CA PHE A 54 7.72 -9.56 2.35
C PHE A 54 8.48 -9.76 3.69
N GLY A 55 7.84 -9.42 4.81
CA GLY A 55 8.43 -9.51 6.15
C GLY A 55 9.25 -8.30 6.58
N GLU A 56 9.40 -7.30 5.73
CA GLU A 56 10.14 -6.06 6.00
C GLU A 56 9.19 -4.88 6.24
N ASP A 57 9.47 -4.08 7.27
CA ASP A 57 8.79 -2.80 7.50
C ASP A 57 9.36 -1.73 6.57
N ARG A 58 8.53 -1.23 5.66
CA ARG A 58 8.86 -0.19 4.68
C ARG A 58 8.47 1.20 5.17
N GLY A 59 7.92 1.32 6.37
CA GLY A 59 7.55 2.59 6.98
C GLY A 59 6.32 3.24 6.34
N ILE A 60 6.20 4.56 6.55
CA ILE A 60 5.10 5.37 6.03
C ILE A 60 5.35 5.70 4.55
N LEU A 61 4.31 5.51 3.73
CA LEU A 61 4.31 5.79 2.31
C LEU A 61 4.08 7.29 2.05
N GLY A 62 5.15 8.09 2.11
CA GLY A 62 5.12 9.54 1.83
C GLY A 62 4.46 10.38 2.93
N VAL A 63 4.23 11.66 2.62
CA VAL A 63 3.68 12.65 3.57
C VAL A 63 2.29 13.13 3.17
N ALA A 64 1.65 13.93 4.03
CA ALA A 64 0.33 14.50 3.78
C ALA A 64 0.27 15.34 2.50
N GLY A 65 -0.74 15.09 1.68
CA GLY A 65 -0.96 15.78 0.40
C GLY A 65 -0.11 15.23 -0.75
N GLN A 66 0.69 14.18 -0.52
CA GLN A 66 1.49 13.55 -1.55
C GLN A 66 0.77 12.33 -2.13
N VAL A 67 0.88 12.16 -3.45
CA VAL A 67 0.59 10.88 -4.10
C VAL A 67 1.88 10.08 -4.22
N VAL A 68 1.88 8.85 -3.70
CA VAL A 68 3.01 7.92 -3.77
C VAL A 68 2.64 6.74 -4.65
N ASP A 69 3.55 6.37 -5.54
CA ASP A 69 3.49 5.16 -6.35
C ASP A 69 4.66 4.25 -5.92
N LEU A 70 4.37 3.01 -5.53
CA LEU A 70 5.36 2.02 -5.10
C LEU A 70 5.08 0.68 -5.78
N ASN A 71 6.12 0.09 -6.38
CA ASN A 71 6.09 -1.25 -6.95
C ASN A 71 7.14 -2.10 -6.23
N LEU A 72 6.76 -3.32 -5.88
CA LEU A 72 7.61 -4.28 -5.20
C LEU A 72 7.42 -5.65 -5.84
N ASP A 73 8.52 -6.35 -6.07
CA ASP A 73 8.54 -7.77 -6.39
C ASP A 73 9.41 -8.51 -5.36
N ILE A 74 9.01 -9.72 -4.97
CA ILE A 74 9.77 -10.54 -4.01
C ILE A 74 11.17 -10.90 -4.54
N ASN A 75 11.38 -10.84 -5.86
CA ASN A 75 12.65 -11.12 -6.51
C ASN A 75 13.48 -9.85 -6.76
N GLU A 76 12.95 -8.66 -6.47
CA GLU A 76 13.73 -7.43 -6.52
C GLU A 76 14.62 -7.32 -5.26
N PRO A 77 15.94 -7.05 -5.42
CA PRO A 77 16.90 -6.99 -4.32
C PRO A 77 16.71 -5.80 -3.39
#